data_AF-A0A410D785-F1
#
_entry.id   AF-A0A410D785-F1
#
_cell.length_a   1.000
_cell.length_b   1.000
_cell.length_c   1.000
_cell.angle_alpha   90.00
_cell.angle_beta   90.00
_cell.angle_gamma   90.00
#
_symmetry.space_group_name_H-M   'P 1'
#
loop_
_entity.id
_entity.type
_entity.pdbx_description
1 polymer ?
#
loop_
_entity_poly.entity_id
_entity_poly.type
_entity_poly.pdbx_seq_one_letter_code
_entity_poly.pdbx_strand_id
1 'polypeptide(L)'
;MAENLNLLLGIGIEAVGLMIVIICCIRHYNKVITRDHEVITELRRRLYNQTAVKERRAHYRIKLDGEKCHVRILDFGEQPLQRLNNQSIDAEMLDLSIGGMKMRCRIDFPVKEKVLVAITFSEEDETPIHVKGIVKRKETKHGRRAINYGIQFTHLSAKKETEIQSYMNKKDLSRKQLVRSSAR
;
A
#
# COMPACT_ATOMS: atom_id res chain seq x y z
N MET A 1 -38.51 69.31 29.11
CA MET A 1 -37.81 68.95 27.84
C MET A 1 -36.35 68.54 28.05
N ALA A 2 -35.57 69.19 28.93
CA ALA A 2 -34.17 68.83 29.17
C ALA A 2 -33.95 67.45 29.82
N GLU A 3 -34.85 67.00 30.71
CA GLU A 3 -34.71 65.71 31.40
C GLU A 3 -34.84 64.50 30.47
N ASN A 4 -35.78 64.55 29.51
CA ASN A 4 -35.95 63.50 28.50
C ASN A 4 -34.75 63.40 27.55
N LEU A 5 -34.06 64.52 27.30
CA LEU A 5 -32.87 64.57 26.45
C LEU A 5 -31.67 63.91 27.14
N ASN A 6 -31.47 64.18 28.43
CA ASN A 6 -30.40 63.56 29.22
C ASN A 6 -30.60 62.04 29.38
N LEU A 7 -31.86 61.59 29.52
CA LEU A 7 -32.18 60.17 29.58
C LEU A 7 -31.88 59.45 28.25
N LEU A 8 -32.23 60.06 27.11
CA LEU A 8 -31.94 59.53 25.78
C LEU A 8 -30.44 59.45 25.50
N LEU A 9 -29.68 60.47 25.91
CA LEU A 9 -28.21 60.47 25.80
C LEU A 9 -27.57 59.38 26.66
N GLY A 10 -28.06 59.17 27.89
CA GLY A 10 -27.58 58.12 28.78
C GLY A 10 -27.79 56.71 28.20
N ILE A 11 -28.99 56.42 27.69
CA ILE A 11 -29.30 55.12 27.05
C ILE A 11 -28.41 54.89 25.82
N GLY A 12 -28.15 55.94 25.03
CA GLY A 12 -27.27 55.87 23.87
C GLY A 12 -25.83 55.48 24.22
N ILE A 13 -25.28 56.04 25.31
CA ILE A 13 -23.92 55.74 25.75
C ILE A 13 -23.80 54.29 26.24
N GLU A 14 -24.77 53.81 27.02
CA GLU A 14 -24.82 52.42 27.49
C GLU A 14 -24.94 51.42 26.34
N ALA A 15 -25.79 51.73 25.34
CA ALA A 15 -25.95 50.89 24.15
C ALA A 15 -24.65 50.79 23.33
N VAL A 16 -23.90 51.89 23.20
CA VAL A 16 -22.59 51.90 22.53
C VAL A 16 -21.57 51.08 23.33
N GLY A 17 -21.55 51.19 24.66
CA GLY A 17 -20.70 50.38 25.53
C GLY A 17 -20.95 48.88 25.36
N LEU A 18 -22.22 48.45 25.36
CA LEU A 18 -22.60 47.06 25.11
C LEU A 18 -22.18 46.58 23.71
N MET A 19 -22.34 47.42 22.68
CA MET A 19 -21.90 47.06 21.32
C MET A 19 -20.39 46.81 21.24
N ILE A 20 -19.58 47.64 21.90
CA ILE A 20 -18.12 47.48 21.92
C ILE A 20 -17.72 46.16 22.60
N VAL A 21 -18.36 45.82 23.71
CA VAL A 21 -18.12 44.55 24.42
C VAL A 21 -18.48 43.36 23.54
N ILE A 22 -19.63 43.40 22.85
CA ILE A 22 -20.06 42.34 21.92
C ILE A 22 -19.04 42.17 20.78
N ILE A 23 -18.59 43.28 20.17
CA ILE A 23 -17.58 43.24 19.11
C ILE A 23 -16.25 42.64 19.62
N CYS A 24 -15.82 43.00 20.82
CA CYS A 24 -14.61 42.44 21.44
C CYS A 24 -14.75 40.92 21.68
N CYS A 25 -15.89 40.47 22.19
CA CYS A 25 -16.19 39.06 22.38
C CYS A 25 -16.17 38.28 21.06
N ILE A 26 -16.82 38.80 20.01
CA ILE A 26 -16.83 38.18 18.68
C ILE A 26 -15.41 38.07 18.11
N ARG A 27 -14.62 39.15 18.21
CA ARG A 27 -13.22 39.14 17.73
C ARG A 27 -12.35 38.15 18.50
N HIS A 28 -12.54 38.04 19.81
CA HIS A 28 -11.81 37.08 20.63
C HIS A 28 -12.18 35.64 20.25
N TYR A 29 -13.47 35.36 20.11
CA TYR A 29 -13.97 34.03 19.75
C TYR A 29 -13.48 33.59 18.36
N ASN A 30 -13.55 34.47 17.37
CA ASN A 30 -13.03 34.21 16.02
C ASN A 30 -11.50 33.98 16.01
N LYS A 31 -10.76 34.66 16.90
CA LYS A 31 -9.32 34.45 17.05
C LYS A 31 -8.97 33.10 17.69
N VAL A 32 -9.81 32.59 18.58
CA VAL A 32 -9.61 31.26 19.18
C VAL A 32 -9.92 30.17 18.15
N ILE A 33 -11.06 30.28 17.44
CA ILE A 33 -11.45 29.33 16.40
C ILE A 33 -10.40 29.20 15.30
N THR A 34 -9.81 30.33 14.87
CA THR A 34 -8.76 30.32 13.84
C THR A 34 -7.50 29.59 14.29
N ARG A 35 -7.07 29.76 15.54
CA ARG A 35 -5.93 28.99 16.09
C ARG A 35 -6.23 27.50 16.15
N ASP A 36 -7.43 27.11 16.59
CA ASP A 36 -7.80 25.70 16.68
C ASP A 36 -7.84 25.06 15.29
N HIS A 37 -8.33 25.77 14.27
CA HIS A 37 -8.27 25.32 12.88
C HIS A 37 -6.84 25.18 12.37
N GLU A 38 -5.93 26.11 12.68
CA GLU A 38 -4.52 26.02 12.31
C GLU A 38 -3.83 24.82 12.98
N VAL A 39 -4.08 24.60 14.28
CA VAL A 39 -3.55 23.46 15.03
C VAL A 39 -4.09 22.14 14.49
N ILE A 40 -5.39 22.03 14.22
CA ILE A 40 -6.01 20.84 13.62
C ILE A 40 -5.46 20.58 12.23
N THR A 41 -5.29 21.63 11.42
CA THR A 41 -4.76 21.52 10.05
C THR A 41 -3.30 21.06 10.07
N GLU A 42 -2.49 21.62 10.96
CA GLU A 42 -1.09 21.22 11.13
C GLU A 42 -0.97 19.80 11.70
N LEU A 43 -1.82 19.40 12.66
CA LEU A 43 -1.90 18.02 13.15
C LEU A 43 -2.29 17.04 12.03
N ARG A 44 -3.28 17.38 11.22
CA ARG A 44 -3.66 16.59 10.03
C ARG A 44 -2.51 16.49 9.04
N ARG A 45 -1.80 17.60 8.79
CA ARG A 45 -0.63 17.61 7.89
C ARG A 45 0.51 16.76 8.43
N ARG A 46 0.78 16.79 9.74
CA ARG A 46 1.78 15.93 10.40
C ARG A 46 1.39 14.46 10.35
N LEU A 47 0.13 14.12 10.60
CA LEU A 47 -0.38 12.75 10.46
C LEU A 47 -0.31 12.26 9.01
N TYR A 48 -0.68 13.11 8.04
CA TYR A 48 -0.56 12.82 6.62
C TYR A 48 0.91 12.62 6.23
N ASN A 49 1.82 13.48 6.66
CA ASN A 49 3.25 13.35 6.36
C ASN A 49 3.90 12.15 7.08
N GLN A 50 3.44 11.78 8.28
CA GLN A 50 3.89 10.58 8.98
C GLN A 50 3.41 9.29 8.30
N THR A 51 2.22 9.29 7.70
CA THR A 51 1.64 8.12 7.00
C THR A 51 2.08 8.04 5.53
N ALA A 52 2.22 9.16 4.84
CA ALA A 52 2.66 9.25 3.44
C ALA A 52 4.10 8.79 3.23
N VAL A 53 4.94 8.77 4.28
CA VAL A 53 6.32 8.30 4.21
C VAL A 53 6.44 6.76 4.13
N LYS A 54 5.36 5.97 4.26
CA LYS A 54 5.52 4.50 4.40
C LYS A 54 4.53 3.56 3.69
N GLU A 55 3.93 3.95 2.57
CA GLU A 55 3.27 2.98 1.69
C GLU A 55 3.71 3.19 0.23
N ARG A 56 4.97 2.84 -0.09
CA ARG A 56 5.51 2.91 -1.47
C ARG A 56 4.92 1.85 -2.42
N ARG A 57 4.00 1.00 -1.97
CA ARG A 57 3.48 -0.12 -2.75
C ARG A 57 2.07 0.20 -3.23
N ALA A 58 1.87 0.14 -4.55
CA ALA A 58 0.56 0.35 -5.16
C ALA A 58 -0.43 -0.80 -4.91
N HIS A 59 0.06 -1.99 -4.55
CA HIS A 59 -0.78 -3.18 -4.37
C HIS A 59 -0.50 -3.89 -3.05
N TYR A 60 -1.59 -4.29 -2.40
CA TYR A 60 -1.58 -5.20 -1.26
C TYR A 60 -0.95 -6.54 -1.63
N ARG A 61 -0.22 -7.15 -0.67
CA ARG A 61 0.46 -8.43 -0.83
C ARG A 61 -0.02 -9.41 0.21
N ILE A 62 -0.52 -10.56 -0.23
CA ILE A 62 -0.76 -11.70 0.64
C ILE A 62 0.55 -12.45 0.86
N LYS A 63 0.75 -13.00 2.06
CA LYS A 63 1.84 -13.96 2.31
C LYS A 63 1.39 -15.36 1.90
N LEU A 64 2.27 -16.15 1.33
CA LEU A 64 1.96 -17.51 0.84
C LEU A 64 2.78 -18.61 1.52
N ASP A 65 3.56 -18.28 2.56
CA ASP A 65 4.27 -19.22 3.45
C ASP A 65 5.03 -20.38 2.75
N GLY A 66 5.48 -20.18 1.50
CA GLY A 66 6.27 -21.15 0.77
C GLY A 66 5.49 -22.09 -0.16
N GLU A 67 4.25 -21.74 -0.55
CA GLU A 67 3.51 -22.48 -1.57
C GLU A 67 4.32 -22.69 -2.86
N LYS A 68 4.19 -23.85 -3.50
CA LYS A 68 5.00 -24.21 -4.66
C LYS A 68 4.55 -23.46 -5.92
N CYS A 69 5.49 -23.04 -6.73
CA CYS A 69 5.26 -22.58 -8.09
C CYS A 69 6.34 -23.08 -9.05
N HIS A 70 6.00 -23.13 -10.33
CA HIS A 70 6.93 -23.48 -11.40
C HIS A 70 7.32 -22.22 -12.14
N VAL A 71 8.63 -22.03 -12.36
CA VAL A 71 9.16 -20.86 -13.06
C VAL A 71 10.02 -21.33 -14.21
N ARG A 72 9.66 -20.93 -15.43
CA ARG A 72 10.44 -21.16 -16.63
C ARG A 72 11.13 -19.87 -17.03
N ILE A 73 12.44 -19.92 -17.20
CA ILE A 73 13.18 -18.76 -17.70
C ILE A 73 12.96 -18.67 -19.20
N LEU A 74 12.45 -17.53 -19.66
CA LEU A 74 12.20 -17.28 -21.07
C LEU A 74 13.42 -16.65 -21.73
N ASP A 75 14.05 -15.69 -21.05
CA ASP A 75 15.19 -14.96 -21.60
C ASP A 75 16.05 -14.36 -20.48
N PHE A 76 17.36 -14.53 -20.58
CA PHE A 76 18.36 -13.89 -19.71
C PHE A 76 18.82 -12.52 -20.21
N GLY A 77 18.43 -12.07 -21.40
CA GLY A 77 18.80 -10.76 -21.94
C GLY A 77 20.18 -10.71 -22.62
N GLU A 78 21.20 -11.40 -22.10
CA GLU A 78 22.52 -11.52 -22.76
C GLU A 78 22.79 -12.90 -23.39
N GLN A 79 23.61 -12.91 -24.47
CA GLN A 79 23.99 -14.09 -25.26
C GLN A 79 24.69 -15.25 -24.51
N PRO A 80 25.61 -15.04 -23.53
CA PRO A 80 26.33 -16.16 -22.91
C PRO A 80 25.44 -17.00 -21.98
N LEU A 81 24.33 -16.44 -21.49
CA LEU A 81 23.39 -17.11 -20.59
C LEU A 81 22.16 -17.68 -21.30
N GLN A 82 22.02 -17.48 -22.62
CA GLN A 82 20.93 -18.06 -23.41
C GLN A 82 20.86 -19.59 -23.33
N ARG A 83 21.97 -20.27 -23.00
CA ARG A 83 21.99 -21.73 -22.77
C ARG A 83 21.10 -22.17 -21.60
N LEU A 84 20.78 -21.25 -20.70
CA LEU A 84 19.86 -21.47 -19.57
C LEU A 84 18.42 -21.06 -19.89
N ASN A 85 18.16 -20.54 -21.10
CA ASN A 85 16.79 -20.29 -21.56
C ASN A 85 16.02 -21.61 -21.63
N ASN A 86 14.73 -21.55 -21.33
CA ASN A 86 13.82 -22.68 -21.20
C ASN A 86 14.09 -23.63 -20.03
N GLN A 87 15.03 -23.32 -19.13
CA GLN A 87 15.11 -24.07 -17.88
C GLN A 87 13.89 -23.77 -17.00
N SER A 88 13.28 -24.83 -16.51
CA SER A 88 12.21 -24.80 -15.53
C SER A 88 12.76 -25.10 -14.16
N ILE A 89 12.31 -24.34 -13.18
CA ILE A 89 12.72 -24.46 -11.78
C ILE A 89 11.49 -24.52 -10.90
N ASP A 90 11.60 -25.30 -9.83
CA ASP A 90 10.63 -25.28 -8.74
C ASP A 90 11.04 -24.19 -7.74
N ALA A 91 10.06 -23.39 -7.35
CA ALA A 91 10.25 -22.28 -6.42
C ALA A 91 9.13 -22.24 -5.37
N GLU A 92 9.41 -21.52 -4.29
CA GLU A 92 8.47 -21.25 -3.21
C GLU A 92 7.97 -19.80 -3.34
N MET A 93 6.65 -19.62 -3.38
CA MET A 93 6.01 -18.31 -3.31
C MET A 93 6.00 -17.82 -1.85
N LEU A 94 6.58 -16.64 -1.64
CA LEU A 94 6.64 -16.00 -0.32
C LEU A 94 5.53 -14.96 -0.16
N ASP A 95 5.32 -14.15 -1.19
CA ASP A 95 4.23 -13.17 -1.26
C ASP A 95 3.72 -12.98 -2.69
N LEU A 96 2.47 -12.56 -2.81
CA LEU A 96 1.79 -12.30 -4.08
C LEU A 96 0.94 -11.03 -4.00
N SER A 97 0.99 -10.24 -5.07
CA SER A 97 0.11 -9.10 -5.36
C SER A 97 -0.34 -9.16 -6.83
N ILE A 98 -1.35 -8.38 -7.18
CA ILE A 98 -1.78 -8.21 -8.58
C ILE A 98 -0.61 -7.82 -9.48
N GLY A 99 0.29 -6.94 -9.02
CA GLY A 99 1.41 -6.45 -9.83
C GLY A 99 2.67 -7.31 -9.83
N GLY A 100 2.73 -8.39 -9.04
CA GLY A 100 3.93 -9.21 -8.95
C GLY A 100 4.02 -10.07 -7.70
N MET A 101 5.10 -10.82 -7.57
CA MET A 101 5.32 -11.76 -6.48
C MET A 101 6.74 -11.72 -5.94
N LYS A 102 6.93 -12.35 -4.78
CA LYS A 102 8.24 -12.72 -4.26
C LYS A 102 8.33 -14.23 -4.22
N MET A 103 9.40 -14.76 -4.81
CA MET A 103 9.68 -16.19 -4.80
C MET A 103 11.02 -16.48 -4.12
N ARG A 104 11.25 -17.74 -3.79
CA ARG A 104 12.51 -18.29 -3.31
C ARG A 104 12.87 -19.53 -4.11
N CYS A 105 14.11 -19.60 -4.57
CA CYS A 105 14.65 -20.82 -5.19
C CYS A 105 16.14 -20.99 -4.85
N ARG A 106 16.70 -22.15 -5.19
CA ARG A 106 18.12 -22.48 -4.95
C ARG A 106 19.05 -21.99 -6.06
N ILE A 107 18.49 -21.59 -7.21
CA ILE A 107 19.26 -21.22 -8.38
C ILE A 107 19.59 -19.73 -8.32
N ASP A 108 20.86 -19.43 -8.60
CA ASP A 108 21.36 -18.07 -8.66
C ASP A 108 21.19 -17.49 -10.07
N PHE A 109 20.34 -16.47 -10.18
CA PHE A 109 20.12 -15.69 -11.39
C PHE A 109 20.80 -14.31 -11.26
N PRO A 110 21.53 -13.87 -12.29
CA PRO A 110 21.96 -12.48 -12.38
C PRO A 110 20.74 -11.56 -12.59
N VAL A 111 20.58 -10.55 -11.73
CA VAL A 111 19.40 -9.64 -11.78
C VAL A 111 19.67 -8.34 -12.54
N LYS A 112 20.91 -8.10 -12.97
CA LYS A 112 21.27 -6.89 -13.72
C LYS A 112 20.59 -6.78 -15.09
N GLU A 113 20.09 -7.88 -15.66
CA GLU A 113 19.75 -7.97 -17.09
C GLU A 113 18.26 -8.12 -17.43
N LYS A 114 17.34 -7.82 -16.49
CA LYS A 114 15.87 -7.92 -16.73
C LYS A 114 15.44 -9.32 -17.18
N VAL A 115 15.86 -10.36 -16.46
CA VAL A 115 15.47 -11.76 -16.74
C VAL A 115 13.95 -11.90 -16.87
N LEU A 116 13.50 -12.41 -18.02
CA LEU A 116 12.10 -12.66 -18.32
C LEU A 116 11.74 -14.09 -17.92
N VAL A 117 10.66 -14.24 -17.16
CA VAL A 117 10.19 -15.53 -16.66
C VAL A 117 8.72 -15.75 -16.98
N ALA A 118 8.35 -17.00 -17.23
CA ALA A 118 6.98 -17.48 -17.17
C ALA A 118 6.78 -18.21 -15.84
N ILE A 119 5.70 -17.92 -15.15
CA ILE A 119 5.40 -18.47 -13.83
C ILE A 119 4.05 -19.15 -13.91
N THR A 120 3.98 -20.34 -13.33
CA THR A 120 2.77 -21.13 -13.20
C THR A 120 2.54 -21.44 -11.73
N PHE A 121 1.35 -21.14 -11.23
CA PHE A 121 0.92 -21.50 -9.89
C PHE A 121 -0.58 -21.77 -9.87
N SER A 122 -1.05 -22.56 -8.91
CA SER A 122 -2.45 -22.90 -8.72
C SER A 122 -2.73 -23.24 -7.26
N GLU A 123 -4.00 -23.31 -6.89
CA GLU A 123 -4.39 -24.15 -5.77
C GLU A 123 -4.44 -25.62 -6.19
N GLU A 124 -4.46 -26.51 -5.21
CA GLU A 124 -4.72 -27.93 -5.43
C GLU A 124 -6.12 -28.05 -6.08
N ASP A 125 -6.20 -28.78 -7.20
CA ASP A 125 -7.40 -28.98 -8.03
C ASP A 125 -7.94 -27.76 -8.81
N GLU A 126 -7.23 -26.63 -8.87
CA GLU A 126 -7.63 -25.46 -9.68
C GLU A 126 -6.87 -25.34 -11.00
N THR A 127 -7.47 -24.59 -11.95
CA THR A 127 -6.82 -24.30 -13.24
C THR A 127 -5.53 -23.49 -13.01
N PRO A 128 -4.39 -23.91 -13.61
CA PRO A 128 -3.14 -23.19 -13.45
C PRO A 128 -3.19 -21.75 -13.96
N ILE A 129 -2.71 -20.83 -13.13
CA ILE A 129 -2.54 -19.42 -13.48
C ILE A 129 -1.14 -19.27 -14.09
N HIS A 130 -1.11 -18.88 -15.36
CA HIS A 130 0.11 -18.58 -16.09
C HIS A 130 0.30 -17.08 -16.24
N VAL A 131 1.45 -16.57 -15.80
CA VAL A 131 1.82 -15.15 -15.91
C VAL A 131 3.26 -15.01 -16.42
N LYS A 132 3.52 -13.90 -17.11
CA LYS A 132 4.89 -13.49 -17.46
C LYS A 132 5.34 -12.38 -16.51
N GLY A 133 6.63 -12.36 -16.21
CA GLY A 133 7.19 -11.30 -15.38
C GLY A 133 8.68 -11.10 -15.59
N ILE A 134 9.17 -9.99 -15.07
CA ILE A 134 10.57 -9.59 -15.10
C ILE A 134 11.12 -9.66 -13.67
N VAL A 135 12.25 -10.32 -13.50
CA VAL A 135 12.98 -10.30 -12.23
C VAL A 135 13.56 -8.90 -12.01
N LYS A 136 13.14 -8.23 -10.94
CA LYS A 136 13.52 -6.83 -10.62
C LYS A 136 14.51 -6.71 -9.48
N ARG A 137 14.55 -7.69 -8.58
CA ARG A 137 15.43 -7.66 -7.40
C ARG A 137 15.86 -9.06 -6.98
N LYS A 138 17.08 -9.14 -6.47
CA LYS A 138 17.68 -10.30 -5.80
C LYS A 138 17.92 -9.94 -4.35
N GLU A 139 17.55 -10.83 -3.44
CA GLU A 139 17.88 -10.71 -2.02
C GLU A 139 18.56 -12.00 -1.57
N THR A 140 19.88 -11.92 -1.32
CA THR A 140 20.65 -13.00 -0.70
C THR A 140 20.72 -12.74 0.80
N LYS A 141 20.53 -13.79 1.60
CA LYS A 141 20.83 -13.75 3.05
C LYS A 141 22.13 -14.51 3.29
N HIS A 142 23.07 -13.90 3.99
CA HIS A 142 24.31 -14.57 4.41
C HIS A 142 23.97 -15.89 5.14
N GLY A 143 24.62 -16.98 4.73
CA GLY A 143 24.43 -18.32 5.32
C GLY A 143 23.22 -19.13 4.84
N ARG A 144 22.38 -18.61 3.91
CA ARG A 144 21.26 -19.40 3.34
C ARG A 144 21.57 -19.84 1.91
N ARG A 145 21.33 -21.13 1.61
CA ARG A 145 21.44 -21.72 0.26
C ARG A 145 20.35 -21.29 -0.73
N ALA A 146 19.33 -20.56 -0.26
CA ALA A 146 18.18 -20.16 -1.08
C ALA A 146 18.14 -18.64 -1.24
N ILE A 147 17.83 -18.20 -2.45
CA ILE A 147 17.85 -16.80 -2.88
C ILE A 147 16.41 -16.36 -3.10
N ASN A 148 16.07 -15.16 -2.63
CA ASN A 148 14.74 -14.60 -2.89
C ASN A 148 14.79 -13.65 -4.08
N TYR A 149 13.77 -13.73 -4.93
CA TYR A 149 13.61 -12.85 -6.10
C TYR A 149 12.29 -12.11 -6.03
N GLY A 150 12.31 -10.84 -6.38
CA GLY A 150 11.09 -10.07 -6.62
C GLY A 150 10.83 -9.99 -8.11
N ILE A 151 9.64 -10.46 -8.51
CA ILE A 151 9.20 -10.47 -9.89
C ILE A 151 8.05 -9.49 -10.06
N GLN A 152 8.14 -8.66 -11.09
CA GLN A 152 7.04 -7.79 -11.52
C GLN A 152 6.35 -8.44 -12.71
N PHE A 153 5.03 -8.58 -12.64
CA PHE A 153 4.26 -9.12 -13.77
C PHE A 153 4.19 -8.12 -14.92
N THR A 154 4.14 -8.64 -16.14
CA THR A 154 4.12 -7.86 -17.37
C THR A 154 2.99 -8.32 -18.26
N HIS A 155 2.31 -7.37 -18.92
CA HIS A 155 1.25 -7.64 -19.89
C HIS A 155 0.09 -8.49 -19.32
N LEU A 156 -0.35 -8.17 -18.09
CA LEU A 156 -1.55 -8.79 -17.55
C LEU A 156 -2.77 -8.29 -18.30
N SER A 157 -3.63 -9.20 -18.74
CA SER A 157 -4.98 -8.87 -19.20
C SER A 157 -5.90 -8.69 -17.99
N ALA A 158 -6.99 -7.94 -18.15
CA ALA A 158 -8.00 -7.78 -17.09
C ALA A 158 -8.53 -9.14 -16.57
N LYS A 159 -8.63 -10.14 -17.46
CA LYS A 159 -8.96 -11.52 -17.07
C LYS A 159 -7.92 -12.11 -16.12
N LYS A 160 -6.63 -11.97 -16.45
CA LYS A 160 -5.54 -12.48 -15.61
C LYS A 160 -5.44 -11.76 -14.27
N GLU A 161 -5.66 -10.45 -14.25
CA GLU A 161 -5.74 -9.69 -12.99
C GLU A 161 -6.88 -10.21 -12.11
N THR A 162 -8.04 -10.47 -12.70
CA THR A 162 -9.19 -11.07 -11.99
C THR A 162 -8.88 -12.46 -11.45
N GLU A 163 -8.22 -13.32 -12.24
CA GLU A 163 -7.79 -14.65 -11.80
C GLU A 163 -6.83 -14.57 -10.60
N ILE A 164 -5.83 -13.70 -10.67
CA ILE A 164 -4.87 -13.48 -9.57
C ILE A 164 -5.59 -12.95 -8.33
N GLN A 165 -6.48 -11.97 -8.50
CA GLN A 165 -7.25 -11.39 -7.39
C GLN A 165 -8.14 -12.43 -6.71
N SER A 166 -8.81 -13.28 -7.50
CA SER A 166 -9.63 -14.38 -7.00
C SER A 166 -8.79 -15.37 -6.19
N TYR A 167 -7.65 -15.80 -6.73
CA TYR A 167 -6.70 -16.65 -6.02
C TYR A 167 -6.25 -15.99 -4.69
N MET A 168 -5.88 -14.71 -4.71
CA MET A 168 -5.47 -13.99 -3.51
C MET A 168 -6.57 -13.94 -2.44
N ASN A 169 -7.81 -13.67 -2.85
CA ASN A 169 -8.96 -13.60 -1.96
C ASN A 169 -9.24 -14.95 -1.28
N LYS A 170 -9.18 -16.05 -2.04
CA LYS A 170 -9.35 -17.40 -1.51
C LYS A 170 -8.30 -17.70 -0.44
N LYS A 171 -7.01 -17.42 -0.73
CA LYS A 171 -5.92 -17.62 0.23
C LYS A 171 -6.09 -16.84 1.52
N ASP A 172 -6.51 -15.59 1.42
CA ASP A 172 -6.76 -14.76 2.61
C ASP A 172 -7.95 -15.28 3.43
N LEU A 173 -9.00 -15.80 2.79
CA LEU A 173 -10.13 -16.42 3.48
C LEU A 173 -9.73 -17.71 4.20
N SER A 174 -9.00 -18.61 3.51
CA SER A 174 -8.51 -19.87 4.08
C SER A 174 -7.62 -19.63 5.29
N ARG A 175 -6.72 -18.63 5.23
CA ARG A 175 -5.88 -18.25 6.39
C ARG A 175 -6.73 -17.75 7.56
N LYS A 176 -7.74 -16.93 7.32
CA LYS A 176 -8.64 -16.43 8.38
C LYS A 176 -9.42 -17.56 9.05
N GLN A 177 -9.83 -18.59 8.29
CA GLN A 177 -10.50 -19.76 8.85
C GLN A 177 -9.57 -20.58 9.75
N LEU A 178 -8.34 -20.85 9.30
CA LEU A 178 -7.33 -21.57 10.10
C LEU A 178 -7.01 -20.87 11.43
N VAL A 179 -6.88 -19.54 11.40
CA VAL A 179 -6.63 -18.76 12.63
C VAL A 179 -7.83 -18.84 13.58
N ARG A 180 -9.06 -18.83 13.06
CA ARG A 180 -10.28 -18.95 13.88
C ARG A 180 -10.47 -20.35 14.47
N SER A 181 -10.11 -21.41 13.74
CA SER A 181 -10.20 -22.79 14.26
C SER A 181 -9.13 -23.10 15.29
N SER A 182 -7.95 -22.48 15.19
CA SER A 182 -6.84 -22.67 16.14
C SER A 182 -7.00 -21.86 17.44
N ALA A 183 -7.97 -20.95 17.50
CA ALA A 183 -8.27 -20.11 18.66
C ALA A 183 -9.44 -20.64 19.51
N ARG A 184 -10.00 -21.80 19.15
CA ARG A 184 -10.99 -22.55 19.93
C ARG A 184 -10.32 -23.80 20.48
#